data_AF-A0A0Q5HIL6-F1
#
_entry.id   AF-A0A0Q5HIL6-F1
#
_cell.length_a   1.000
_cell.length_b   1.000
_cell.length_c   1.000
_cell.angle_alpha   90.00
_cell.angle_beta   90.00
_cell.angle_gamma   90.00
#
_symmetry.space_group_name_H-M   'P 1'
#
loop_
_entity.id
_entity.type
_entity.pdbx_description
1 polymer ?
#
loop_
_entity_poly.entity_id
_entity_poly.type
_entity_poly.pdbx_seq_one_letter_code
_entity_poly.pdbx_strand_id
1 'polypeptide(L)'
;MKHQAAMKHIAAALLAAAAGFATAQSTDAAAPAAQQSNDAMVAPAAASKQAREIAQGDPARWHREDATATERWRTRQKEIGAALDEAKNACRQGPAAERQGCLKAAQDTWKEEMATARAEAGVKAGTQTR
;
A
#
# COMPACT_ATOMS: atom_id res chain seq x y z
N MET A 1 7.35 1.68 57.88
CA MET A 1 7.23 3.02 57.28
C MET A 1 8.58 3.42 56.71
N LYS A 2 8.64 3.71 55.39
CA LYS A 2 9.57 4.61 54.66
C LYS A 2 11.08 4.24 54.75
N HIS A 3 11.90 4.19 53.70
CA HIS A 3 12.10 5.05 52.53
C HIS A 3 12.76 4.22 51.41
N GLN A 4 12.25 4.14 50.17
CA GLN A 4 12.46 5.06 49.05
C GLN A 4 13.92 5.43 48.73
N ALA A 5 14.32 5.01 47.51
CA ALA A 5 15.08 5.74 46.49
C ALA A 5 16.57 6.07 46.75
N ALA A 6 17.44 5.41 45.98
CA ALA A 6 18.73 5.96 45.56
C ALA A 6 18.88 5.75 44.04
N MET A 7 18.27 6.66 43.27
CA MET A 7 18.66 6.95 41.89
C MET A 7 19.65 8.11 41.91
N LYS A 8 20.58 8.11 40.93
CA LYS A 8 21.65 9.09 40.63
C LYS A 8 22.90 8.79 41.45
N HIS A 9 24.06 8.43 40.90
CA HIS A 9 24.77 8.89 39.70
C HIS A 9 25.62 7.72 39.17
N ILE A 10 25.84 7.56 37.85
CA ILE A 10 27.12 7.87 37.20
C ILE A 10 26.83 8.04 35.71
N ALA A 11 27.19 9.21 35.20
CA ALA A 11 27.25 9.52 33.78
C ALA A 11 28.56 9.00 33.18
N ALA A 12 28.53 8.76 31.87
CA ALA A 12 29.64 8.66 30.93
C ALA A 12 30.48 7.37 30.92
N ALA A 13 30.19 6.51 29.95
CA ALA A 13 31.21 5.80 29.19
C ALA A 13 30.70 5.60 27.74
N LEU A 14 30.81 6.68 26.94
CA LEU A 14 30.90 6.59 25.49
C LEU A 14 32.33 6.15 25.16
N LEU A 15 32.51 4.97 24.55
CA LEU A 15 33.34 4.71 23.36
C LEU A 15 33.61 3.20 23.20
N ALA A 16 33.59 2.76 21.93
CA ALA A 16 34.26 1.58 21.36
C ALA A 16 33.58 0.20 21.47
N ALA A 17 32.75 -0.11 20.47
CA ALA A 17 32.76 -1.43 19.80
C ALA A 17 32.10 -1.32 18.41
N ALA A 18 32.75 -0.61 17.48
CA ALA A 18 32.39 -0.61 16.07
C ALA A 18 33.65 -0.77 15.22
N ALA A 19 34.08 -2.01 15.02
CA ALA A 19 35.03 -2.39 13.98
C ALA A 19 34.97 -3.92 13.77
N GLY A 20 34.60 -4.37 12.58
CA GLY A 20 34.84 -5.77 12.20
C GLY A 20 33.83 -6.47 11.29
N PHE A 21 33.26 -5.82 10.28
CA PHE A 21 32.81 -6.54 9.08
C PHE A 21 33.48 -5.92 7.86
N ALA A 22 34.72 -6.36 7.62
CA ALA A 22 35.46 -6.05 6.41
C ALA A 22 35.08 -7.05 5.31
N THR A 23 34.47 -6.51 4.25
CA THR A 23 34.67 -6.84 2.84
C THR A 23 34.45 -8.29 2.39
N ALA A 24 33.19 -8.66 2.12
CA ALA A 24 32.87 -9.68 1.13
C ALA A 24 32.53 -8.99 -0.20
N GLN A 25 33.54 -8.98 -1.07
CA GLN A 25 33.56 -8.77 -2.52
C GLN A 25 32.21 -8.45 -3.20
N SER A 26 32.05 -7.18 -3.58
CA SER A 26 31.19 -6.78 -4.69
C SER A 26 31.83 -7.29 -5.98
N THR A 27 31.42 -8.46 -6.45
CA THR A 27 31.55 -8.78 -7.86
C THR A 27 30.59 -7.86 -8.61
N ASP A 28 31.11 -6.81 -9.22
CA ASP A 28 30.44 -6.02 -10.25
C ASP A 28 30.21 -6.93 -11.48
N ALA A 29 29.22 -7.83 -11.35
CA ALA A 29 28.51 -8.32 -12.51
C ALA A 29 27.75 -7.12 -13.04
N ALA A 30 28.29 -6.49 -14.09
CA ALA A 30 27.63 -5.40 -14.81
C ALA A 30 26.17 -5.80 -15.07
N ALA A 31 25.26 -5.25 -14.27
CA ALA A 31 23.85 -5.36 -14.55
C ALA A 31 23.63 -4.77 -15.96
N PRO A 32 22.83 -5.40 -16.83
CA PRO A 32 22.46 -4.77 -18.08
C PRO A 32 21.89 -3.40 -17.74
N ALA A 33 22.47 -2.34 -18.34
CA ALA A 33 21.99 -0.98 -18.13
C ALA A 33 20.47 -0.98 -18.36
N ALA A 34 19.70 -0.70 -17.30
CA ALA A 34 18.26 -0.61 -17.41
C ALA A 34 17.96 0.48 -18.45
N GLN A 35 17.33 0.08 -19.56
CA GLN A 35 16.92 1.03 -20.60
C GLN A 35 16.03 2.09 -19.95
N GLN A 36 16.48 3.34 -19.92
CA GLN A 36 15.71 4.43 -19.35
C GLN A 36 14.50 4.72 -20.23
N SER A 37 13.30 4.43 -19.72
CA SER A 37 12.04 4.82 -20.36
C SER A 37 11.96 6.34 -20.48
N ASN A 38 11.72 6.85 -21.68
CA ASN A 38 11.52 8.27 -21.95
C ASN A 38 10.45 8.48 -23.02
N ASP A 39 9.97 9.72 -23.17
CA ASP A 39 8.86 10.06 -24.07
C ASP A 39 9.14 9.75 -25.55
N ALA A 40 10.42 9.68 -25.97
CA ALA A 40 10.77 9.29 -27.33
C ALA A 40 10.44 7.81 -27.65
N MET A 41 10.15 7.00 -26.62
CA MET A 41 9.72 5.62 -26.77
C MET A 41 8.19 5.47 -26.94
N VAL A 42 7.42 6.55 -26.83
CA VAL A 42 5.97 6.53 -27.03
C VAL A 42 5.65 6.55 -28.53
N ALA A 43 4.82 5.61 -28.99
CA ALA A 43 4.41 5.56 -30.39
C ALA A 43 3.75 6.90 -30.83
N PRO A 44 4.07 7.45 -32.02
CA PRO A 44 3.59 8.79 -32.42
C PRO A 44 2.07 8.97 -32.34
N ALA A 45 1.29 7.92 -32.63
CA ALA A 45 -0.16 7.94 -32.51
C ALA A 45 -0.63 8.07 -31.05
N ALA A 46 0.04 7.40 -30.10
CA ALA A 46 -0.25 7.50 -28.69
C ALA A 46 0.14 8.87 -28.13
N ALA A 47 1.32 9.39 -28.52
CA ALA A 47 1.76 10.74 -28.15
C ALA A 47 0.78 11.81 -28.64
N SER A 48 0.33 11.70 -29.90
CA SER A 48 -0.69 12.61 -30.46
C SER A 48 -2.03 12.53 -29.74
N LYS A 49 -2.42 11.33 -29.27
CA LYS A 49 -3.64 11.15 -28.46
C LYS A 49 -3.49 11.77 -27.07
N GLN A 50 -2.38 11.50 -26.39
CA GLN A 50 -2.08 12.08 -25.08
C GLN A 50 -2.06 13.60 -25.13
N ALA A 51 -1.43 14.20 -26.14
CA ALA A 51 -1.40 15.65 -26.31
C ALA A 51 -2.80 16.26 -26.42
N ARG A 52 -3.73 15.59 -27.13
CA ARG A 52 -5.14 16.03 -27.21
C ARG A 52 -5.86 15.89 -25.87
N GLU A 53 -5.65 14.80 -25.15
CA GLU A 53 -6.27 14.58 -23.83
C GLU A 53 -5.75 15.59 -22.79
N ILE A 54 -4.45 15.87 -22.78
CA ILE A 54 -3.84 16.90 -21.93
C ILE A 54 -4.40 18.29 -22.27
N ALA A 55 -4.56 18.60 -23.57
CA ALA A 55 -5.14 19.87 -24.01
C ALA A 55 -6.62 20.02 -23.63
N GLN A 56 -7.35 18.90 -23.48
CA GLN A 56 -8.73 18.89 -22.97
C GLN A 56 -8.79 19.11 -21.45
N GLY A 57 -7.68 18.91 -20.74
CA GLY A 57 -7.58 19.01 -19.30
C GLY A 57 -8.17 17.81 -18.57
N ASP A 58 -8.12 17.88 -17.25
CA ASP A 58 -8.64 16.80 -16.40
C ASP A 58 -10.17 16.74 -16.48
N PRO A 59 -10.76 15.53 -16.56
CA PRO A 59 -12.20 15.38 -16.47
C PRO A 59 -12.74 16.00 -15.17
N ALA A 60 -13.79 16.81 -15.26
CA ALA A 60 -14.38 17.48 -14.09
C ALA A 60 -14.74 16.51 -12.94
N ARG A 61 -15.05 15.25 -13.26
CA ARG A 61 -15.29 14.19 -12.26
C ARG A 61 -14.07 13.95 -11.35
N TRP A 62 -12.83 14.09 -11.83
CA TRP A 62 -11.63 13.81 -11.04
C TRP A 62 -11.50 14.72 -9.81
N HIS A 63 -12.08 15.91 -9.86
CA HIS A 63 -12.09 16.86 -8.74
C HIS A 63 -13.37 16.82 -7.92
N ARG A 64 -14.32 15.92 -8.22
CA ARG A 64 -15.53 15.74 -7.41
C ARG A 64 -15.31 14.63 -6.39
N GLU A 65 -15.22 15.04 -5.13
CA GLU A 65 -15.21 14.14 -3.99
C GLU A 65 -16.57 13.45 -3.79
N ASP A 66 -16.53 12.30 -3.13
CA ASP A 66 -17.73 11.59 -2.69
C ASP A 66 -18.36 12.31 -1.49
N ALA A 67 -19.31 13.20 -1.79
CA ALA A 67 -19.90 14.10 -0.81
C ALA A 67 -20.84 13.40 0.18
N THR A 68 -21.53 12.35 -0.25
CA THR A 68 -22.49 11.61 0.60
C THR A 68 -21.89 10.35 1.22
N ALA A 69 -22.44 9.93 2.36
CA ALA A 69 -22.04 8.68 3.01
C ALA A 69 -22.24 7.46 2.08
N THR A 70 -23.30 7.45 1.26
CA THR A 70 -23.56 6.38 0.29
C THR A 70 -22.55 6.36 -0.85
N GLU A 71 -22.08 7.51 -1.33
CA GLU A 71 -21.02 7.59 -2.34
C GLU A 71 -19.70 7.07 -1.77
N ARG A 72 -19.29 7.56 -0.59
CA ARG A 72 -18.07 7.09 0.10
C ARG A 72 -18.12 5.59 0.36
N TRP A 73 -19.28 5.07 0.78
CA TRP A 73 -19.49 3.63 0.96
C TRP A 73 -19.30 2.84 -0.34
N ARG A 74 -19.85 3.32 -1.46
CA ARG A 74 -19.70 2.65 -2.76
C ARG A 74 -18.25 2.66 -3.24
N THR A 75 -17.55 3.76 -3.05
CA THR A 75 -16.12 3.85 -3.40
C THR A 75 -15.29 2.93 -2.53
N ARG A 76 -15.47 2.96 -1.21
CA ARG A 76 -14.72 2.10 -0.29
C ARG A 76 -14.94 0.60 -0.52
N GLN A 77 -16.15 0.17 -0.91
CA GLN A 77 -16.37 -1.22 -1.31
C GLN A 77 -15.52 -1.64 -2.50
N LYS A 78 -15.35 -0.74 -3.49
CA LYS A 78 -14.49 -1.00 -4.66
C LYS A 78 -13.03 -1.06 -4.26
N GLU A 79 -12.60 -0.15 -3.39
CA GLU A 79 -11.22 -0.10 -2.88
C GLU A 79 -10.87 -1.37 -2.08
N ILE A 80 -11.74 -1.79 -1.16
CA ILE A 80 -11.57 -3.04 -0.39
C ILE A 80 -11.56 -4.26 -1.32
N GLY A 81 -12.40 -4.26 -2.37
CA GLY A 81 -12.40 -5.31 -3.38
C GLY A 81 -11.08 -5.36 -4.18
N ALA A 82 -10.57 -4.22 -4.60
CA ALA A 82 -9.29 -4.11 -5.30
C ALA A 82 -8.13 -4.57 -4.41
N ALA A 83 -8.13 -4.17 -3.14
CA ALA A 83 -7.14 -4.60 -2.14
C ALA A 83 -7.16 -6.13 -1.95
N LEU A 84 -8.34 -6.76 -1.91
CA LEU A 84 -8.46 -8.21 -1.85
C LEU A 84 -7.85 -8.88 -3.09
N ASP A 85 -8.12 -8.36 -4.29
CA ASP A 85 -7.58 -8.95 -5.51
C ASP A 85 -6.06 -8.77 -5.62
N GLU A 86 -5.52 -7.63 -5.18
CA GLU A 86 -4.09 -7.41 -5.02
C GLU A 86 -3.47 -8.40 -4.00
N ALA A 87 -4.08 -8.54 -2.82
CA ALA A 87 -3.62 -9.49 -1.81
C ALA A 87 -3.63 -10.94 -2.34
N LYS A 88 -4.69 -11.34 -3.06
CA LYS A 88 -4.77 -12.66 -3.71
C LYS A 88 -3.70 -12.84 -4.79
N ASN A 89 -3.40 -11.79 -5.57
CA ASN A 89 -2.30 -11.80 -6.53
C ASN A 89 -0.95 -12.01 -5.84
N ALA A 90 -0.70 -11.30 -4.74
CA ALA A 90 0.51 -11.47 -3.94
C ALA A 90 0.61 -12.88 -3.34
N CYS A 91 -0.48 -13.42 -2.78
CA CYS A 91 -0.52 -14.78 -2.25
C CYS A 91 -0.18 -15.85 -3.31
N ARG A 92 -0.56 -15.62 -4.58
CA ARG A 92 -0.21 -16.53 -5.68
C ARG A 92 1.28 -16.53 -6.01
N GLN A 93 1.94 -15.38 -5.85
CA GLN A 93 3.38 -15.21 -6.09
C GLN A 93 4.23 -15.75 -4.95
N GLY A 94 3.67 -15.88 -3.74
CA GLY A 94 4.35 -16.43 -2.57
C GLY A 94 4.54 -17.96 -2.55
N PRO A 95 5.21 -18.50 -1.51
CA PRO A 95 5.49 -19.92 -1.35
C PRO A 95 4.23 -20.77 -1.36
N ALA A 96 4.27 -21.92 -2.04
CA ALA A 96 3.11 -22.81 -2.16
C ALA A 96 2.60 -23.32 -0.80
N ALA A 97 3.50 -23.57 0.15
CA ALA A 97 3.17 -24.04 1.50
C ALA A 97 2.35 -23.01 2.29
N GLU A 98 2.59 -21.71 2.06
CA GLU A 98 1.93 -20.62 2.79
C GLU A 98 0.68 -20.10 2.07
N ARG A 99 0.53 -20.42 0.78
CA ARG A 99 -0.50 -19.84 -0.10
C ARG A 99 -1.91 -19.96 0.43
N GLN A 100 -2.30 -21.12 0.96
CA GLN A 100 -3.65 -21.33 1.51
C GLN A 100 -3.90 -20.47 2.74
N GLY A 101 -2.92 -20.37 3.65
CA GLY A 101 -3.00 -19.49 4.81
C GLY A 101 -3.08 -18.02 4.41
N CYS A 102 -2.27 -17.60 3.44
CA CYS A 102 -2.31 -16.25 2.88
C CYS A 102 -3.67 -15.90 2.27
N LEU A 103 -4.22 -16.78 1.42
CA LEU A 103 -5.53 -16.55 0.79
C LEU A 103 -6.65 -16.45 1.83
N LYS A 104 -6.59 -17.28 2.88
CA LYS A 104 -7.53 -17.20 4.00
C LYS A 104 -7.41 -15.87 4.74
N ALA A 105 -6.19 -15.45 5.06
CA ALA A 105 -5.94 -14.18 5.74
C ALA A 105 -6.47 -13.00 4.91
N ALA A 106 -6.17 -12.94 3.62
CA ALA A 106 -6.68 -11.91 2.71
C ALA A 106 -8.22 -11.86 2.70
N GLN A 107 -8.86 -13.04 2.66
CA GLN A 107 -10.32 -13.14 2.69
C GLN A 107 -10.92 -12.70 4.02
N ASP A 108 -10.25 -12.96 5.14
CA ASP A 108 -10.71 -12.55 6.47
C ASP A 108 -10.52 -11.03 6.67
N THR A 109 -9.41 -10.45 6.21
CA THR A 109 -9.22 -8.99 6.16
C THR A 109 -10.32 -8.30 5.35
N TRP A 110 -10.65 -8.82 4.17
CA TRP A 110 -11.74 -8.27 3.35
C TRP A 110 -13.08 -8.26 4.11
N LYS A 111 -13.41 -9.32 4.86
CA LYS A 111 -14.67 -9.38 5.64
C LYS A 111 -14.69 -8.31 6.72
N GLU A 112 -13.58 -8.17 7.44
CA GLU A 112 -13.42 -7.19 8.51
C GLU A 112 -13.52 -5.76 7.97
N GLU A 113 -12.81 -5.46 6.89
CA GLU A 113 -12.84 -4.12 6.28
C GLU A 113 -14.22 -3.78 5.72
N MET A 114 -14.92 -4.73 5.10
CA MET A 114 -16.30 -4.52 4.64
C MET A 114 -17.27 -4.27 5.81
N ALA A 115 -17.10 -4.98 6.93
CA ALA A 115 -17.91 -4.78 8.12
C ALA A 115 -17.66 -3.39 8.73
N THR A 116 -16.40 -3.00 8.86
CA THR A 116 -15.97 -1.68 9.34
C THR A 116 -16.49 -0.57 8.44
N ALA A 117 -16.27 -0.67 7.13
CA ALA A 117 -16.73 0.32 6.17
C ALA A 117 -18.27 0.45 6.14
N ARG A 118 -19.00 -0.66 6.35
CA ARG A 118 -20.47 -0.63 6.49
C ARG A 118 -20.90 0.13 7.74
N ALA A 119 -20.23 -0.09 8.87
CA ALA A 119 -20.49 0.58 10.13
C ALA A 119 -20.24 2.09 10.01
N GLU A 120 -19.11 2.48 9.41
CA GLU A 120 -18.75 3.88 9.16
C GLU A 120 -19.74 4.59 8.22
N ALA A 121 -20.30 3.87 7.25
CA ALA A 121 -21.34 4.39 6.37
C ALA A 121 -22.71 4.56 7.05
N GLY A 122 -22.86 4.12 8.31
CA GLY A 122 -24.15 4.11 9.01
C GLY A 122 -25.18 3.16 8.38
N VAL A 123 -24.75 2.23 7.53
CA VAL A 123 -25.63 1.33 6.79
C VAL A 123 -26.01 0.15 7.67
N LYS A 124 -27.21 0.20 8.27
CA LYS A 124 -27.76 -0.95 9.03
C LYS A 124 -27.82 -2.20 8.16
N ALA A 125 -27.62 -3.37 8.76
CA ALA A 125 -27.87 -4.66 8.13
C ALA A 125 -29.37 -4.82 7.88
N GLY A 126 -29.86 -4.52 6.66
CA GLY A 126 -31.18 -4.99 6.23
C GLY A 126 -32.09 -4.06 5.44
N THR A 127 -31.79 -2.78 5.22
CA THR A 127 -32.73 -1.90 4.49
C THR A 127 -32.15 -1.49 3.14
N GLN A 128 -32.33 -2.37 2.15
CA GLN A 128 -32.17 -2.02 0.74
C GLN A 128 -33.54 -2.23 0.09
N THR A 129 -34.38 -1.20 0.14
CA THR A 129 -35.63 -1.16 -0.63
C THR A 129 -35.24 -1.13 -2.11
N ARG A 130 -35.71 -2.13 -2.85
CA ARG A 130 -35.57 -2.22 -4.31
C ARG A 130 -36.28 -1.08 -5.02
#